data_AF-X1ML27-F1
#
_entry.id   AF-X1ML27-F1
#
_cell.length_a   1.000
_cell.length_b   1.000
_cell.length_c   1.000
_cell.angle_alpha   90.00
_cell.angle_beta   90.00
_cell.angle_gamma   90.00
#
_symmetry.space_group_name_H-M   'P 1'
#
loop_
_entity.id
_entity.type
_entity.pdbx_description
1 polymer ?
#
loop_
_entity_poly.entity_id
_entity_poly.type
_entity_poly.pdbx_seq_one_letter_code
_entity_poly.pdbx_strand_id
1 'polypeptide(L)'
;LITGQNEVVLLEVKKYNANSIAGKVIKLISCESGKILAPDLVENGALSVQGHTEDLIWVLDYDYITRPWADEMAATAMLPIVCSTQLLLDGKTSQESFDAEVEGFSLNAEKEEDELIKSCLEFDRDNAVLLGDGEARVKARPSLPLPFRMVPPPPLPPVSLRI
;
A
#
# COMPACT_ATOMS: atom_id res chain seq x y z
N LEU A 1 1.70 14.67 -6.32
CA LEU A 1 0.40 14.33 -6.96
C LEU A 1 0.27 12.81 -6.92
N ILE A 2 -0.92 12.27 -6.70
CA ILE A 2 -1.24 10.85 -6.88
C ILE A 2 -2.37 10.72 -7.89
N THR A 3 -2.16 9.83 -8.85
CA THR A 3 -3.12 9.46 -9.87
C THR A 3 -3.57 8.02 -9.70
N GLY A 4 -4.82 7.75 -10.04
CA GLY A 4 -5.38 6.41 -10.12
C GLY A 4 -5.33 5.88 -11.55
N GLN A 5 -6.26 4.97 -11.85
CA GLN A 5 -6.43 4.41 -13.19
C GLN A 5 -6.60 5.51 -14.25
N ASN A 6 -5.91 5.37 -15.38
CA ASN A 6 -5.95 6.31 -16.52
C ASN A 6 -5.54 7.75 -16.15
N GLU A 7 -4.55 7.89 -15.27
CA GLU A 7 -3.98 9.19 -14.86
C GLU A 7 -4.99 10.14 -14.17
N VAL A 8 -6.13 9.61 -13.72
CA VAL A 8 -7.11 10.42 -12.99
C VAL A 8 -6.50 10.88 -11.68
N VAL A 9 -6.38 12.19 -11.49
CA VAL A 9 -5.88 12.80 -10.26
C VAL A 9 -6.80 12.42 -9.09
N LEU A 10 -6.24 11.72 -8.10
CA LEU A 10 -6.93 11.37 -6.86
C LEU A 10 -6.63 12.38 -5.75
N LEU A 11 -5.35 12.74 -5.60
CA LEU A 11 -4.88 13.68 -4.59
C LEU A 11 -3.75 14.55 -5.16
N GLU A 12 -3.93 15.86 -5.16
CA GLU A 12 -2.89 16.81 -5.52
C GLU A 12 -2.69 17.80 -4.36
N VAL A 13 -1.44 18.11 -4.04
CA VAL A 13 -1.07 19.01 -2.93
C VAL A 13 -1.91 20.29 -2.99
N LYS A 14 -2.61 20.60 -1.91
CA LYS A 14 -3.52 21.75 -1.77
C LYS A 14 -4.70 21.80 -2.76
N LYS A 15 -4.96 20.73 -3.51
CA LYS A 15 -6.04 20.62 -4.51
C LYS A 15 -6.88 19.35 -4.29
N TYR A 16 -7.34 19.16 -3.06
CA TYR A 16 -8.34 18.16 -2.69
C TYR A 16 -9.30 18.75 -1.66
N ASN A 17 -10.43 18.09 -1.46
CA ASN A 17 -11.34 18.44 -0.38
C ASN A 17 -10.81 17.88 0.94
N ALA A 18 -10.41 18.73 1.90
CA ALA A 18 -9.87 18.28 3.20
C ALA A 18 -10.82 17.33 3.95
N ASN A 19 -12.14 17.50 3.81
CA ASN A 19 -13.12 16.59 4.41
C ASN A 19 -13.02 15.15 3.86
N SER A 20 -12.46 14.97 2.66
CA SER A 20 -12.26 13.65 2.07
C SER A 20 -11.10 12.88 2.70
N ILE A 21 -10.21 13.54 3.44
CA ILE A 21 -9.04 12.94 4.10
C ILE A 21 -9.08 13.05 5.62
N ALA A 22 -9.91 13.95 6.16
CA ALA A 22 -10.04 14.18 7.59
C ALA A 22 -10.39 12.90 8.35
N GLY A 23 -9.64 12.59 9.40
CA GLY A 23 -9.85 11.44 10.26
C GLY A 23 -9.42 10.10 9.64
N LYS A 24 -8.72 10.10 8.50
CA LYS A 24 -8.33 8.85 7.82
C LYS A 24 -6.89 8.43 8.13
N VAL A 25 -6.69 7.12 8.22
CA VAL A 25 -5.38 6.47 8.06
C VAL A 25 -5.19 6.25 6.57
N ILE A 26 -4.10 6.76 6.00
CA ILE A 26 -3.83 6.72 4.57
C ILE A 26 -2.52 5.97 4.31
N LYS A 27 -2.52 5.05 3.37
CA LYS A 27 -1.32 4.35 2.91
C LYS A 27 -1.13 4.62 1.42
N LEU A 28 0.02 5.19 1.05
CA LEU A 28 0.34 5.61 -0.31
C LEU A 28 1.48 4.75 -0.85
N ILE A 29 1.13 3.77 -1.69
CA ILE A 29 2.11 2.96 -2.43
C ILE A 29 2.43 3.74 -3.72
N SER A 30 3.16 4.85 -3.57
CA SER A 30 3.47 5.76 -4.68
C SER A 30 4.77 6.51 -4.39
N CYS A 31 5.58 6.66 -5.44
CA CYS A 31 6.84 7.40 -5.43
C CYS A 31 6.68 8.82 -4.86
N GLU A 32 7.66 9.23 -4.06
CA GLU A 32 7.84 10.59 -3.51
C GLU A 32 6.63 11.14 -2.73
N SER A 33 5.61 10.32 -2.46
CA SER A 33 4.38 10.73 -1.80
C SER A 33 4.65 11.22 -0.37
N GLY A 34 5.70 10.72 0.27
CA GLY A 34 6.18 11.11 1.59
C GLY A 34 6.85 12.49 1.65
N LYS A 35 7.37 13.04 0.54
CA LYS A 35 8.12 14.32 0.55
C LYS A 35 7.22 15.54 0.79
N ILE A 36 6.12 15.64 0.06
CA ILE A 36 5.26 16.85 0.03
C ILE A 36 3.80 16.52 0.30
N LEU A 37 3.27 15.46 -0.32
CA LEU A 37 1.84 15.14 -0.22
C LEU A 37 1.46 14.61 1.16
N ALA A 38 2.25 13.70 1.75
CA ALA A 38 1.94 13.13 3.05
C ALA A 38 1.94 14.20 4.18
N PRO A 39 2.92 15.14 4.25
CA PRO A 39 2.84 16.26 5.19
C PRO A 39 1.58 17.13 5.00
N ASP A 40 1.23 17.47 3.75
CA ASP A 40 0.02 18.26 3.42
C ASP A 40 -1.26 17.54 3.86
N LEU A 41 -1.34 16.22 3.69
CA LEU A 41 -2.48 15.41 4.13
C LEU A 41 -2.64 15.40 5.66
N VAL A 42 -1.53 15.25 6.41
CA VAL A 42 -1.54 15.30 7.88
C VAL A 42 -1.95 16.69 8.36
N GLU A 43 -1.38 17.76 7.78
CA GLU A 43 -1.73 19.15 8.10
C GLU A 43 -3.23 19.44 7.88
N ASN A 44 -3.84 18.78 6.90
CA ASN A 44 -5.26 18.93 6.56
C ASN A 44 -6.18 17.91 7.25
N GLY A 45 -5.67 17.16 8.24
CA GLY A 45 -6.50 16.37 9.16
C GLY A 45 -6.53 14.86 8.93
N ALA A 46 -5.68 14.30 8.07
CA ALA A 46 -5.44 12.85 8.10
C ALA A 46 -4.88 12.45 9.47
N LEU A 47 -5.32 11.32 10.03
CA LEU A 47 -4.80 10.81 11.30
C LEU A 47 -3.35 10.37 11.16
N SER A 48 -3.07 9.60 10.11
CA SER A 48 -1.73 9.14 9.78
C SER A 48 -1.60 8.89 8.29
N VAL A 49 -0.37 9.02 7.79
CA VAL A 49 -0.03 8.74 6.39
C VAL A 49 1.25 7.92 6.34
N GLN A 50 1.20 6.76 5.70
CA GLN A 50 2.38 5.98 5.31
C GLN A 50 2.68 6.22 3.83
N GLY A 51 3.95 6.38 3.48
CA GLY A 51 4.40 6.56 2.08
C GLY A 51 5.91 6.48 1.95
N HIS A 52 6.45 6.93 0.81
CA HIS A 52 7.89 6.90 0.53
C HIS A 52 8.40 8.29 0.18
N THR A 53 9.56 8.69 0.72
CA THR A 53 10.20 9.96 0.39
C THR A 53 10.84 9.92 -0.98
N GLU A 54 11.31 8.77 -1.44
CA GLU A 54 11.88 8.61 -2.78
C GLU A 54 10.98 7.71 -3.64
N ASP A 55 11.47 7.35 -4.83
CA ASP A 55 10.81 6.37 -5.69
C ASP A 55 10.70 5.01 -4.96
N LEU A 56 9.56 4.35 -5.10
CA LEU A 56 9.42 2.95 -4.67
C LEU A 56 9.94 2.06 -5.80
N ILE A 57 10.94 1.22 -5.52
CA ILE A 57 11.68 0.47 -6.54
C ILE A 57 11.57 -1.03 -6.30
N TRP A 58 11.04 -1.76 -7.28
CA TRP A 58 11.07 -3.21 -7.26
C TRP A 58 11.53 -3.77 -8.60
N VAL A 59 12.17 -4.93 -8.54
CA VAL A 59 12.56 -5.72 -9.72
C VAL A 59 11.46 -6.74 -9.98
N LEU A 60 11.12 -6.93 -11.25
CA LEU A 60 10.11 -7.89 -11.68
C LEU A 60 10.67 -8.74 -12.82
N ASP A 61 10.14 -9.95 -12.94
CA ASP A 61 10.38 -10.80 -14.09
C ASP A 61 9.31 -10.53 -15.16
N TYR A 62 9.77 -10.09 -16.34
CA TYR A 62 8.92 -9.73 -17.46
C TYR A 62 7.98 -10.87 -17.89
N ASP A 63 8.38 -12.13 -17.71
CA ASP A 63 7.57 -13.31 -18.03
C ASP A 63 6.32 -13.45 -17.12
N TYR A 64 6.23 -12.65 -16.06
CA TYR A 64 5.10 -12.62 -15.13
C TYR A 64 4.23 -11.36 -15.25
N ILE A 65 4.43 -10.51 -16.25
CA ILE A 65 3.68 -9.25 -16.39
C ILE A 65 2.15 -9.43 -16.43
N THR A 66 1.64 -10.54 -16.99
CA THR A 66 0.21 -10.87 -17.03
C THR A 66 -0.28 -11.69 -15.82
N ARG A 67 0.64 -12.09 -14.94
CA ARG A 67 0.41 -12.92 -13.75
C ARG A 67 1.29 -12.46 -12.57
N PRO A 68 1.23 -11.17 -12.18
CA PRO A 68 2.17 -10.59 -11.23
C PRO A 68 2.14 -11.23 -9.84
N TRP A 69 1.03 -11.91 -9.47
CA TRP A 69 0.93 -12.66 -8.22
C TRP A 69 1.83 -13.91 -8.16
N ALA A 70 2.40 -14.34 -9.29
CA ALA A 70 3.29 -15.47 -9.38
C ALA A 70 4.76 -15.05 -9.56
N ASP A 71 5.05 -13.74 -9.57
CA ASP A 71 6.41 -13.21 -9.64
C ASP A 71 7.07 -13.22 -8.27
N GLU A 72 7.92 -14.21 -8.01
CA GLU A 72 8.66 -14.34 -6.76
C GLU A 72 9.67 -13.21 -6.55
N MET A 73 10.19 -12.62 -7.64
CA MET A 73 11.15 -11.52 -7.59
C MET A 73 10.47 -10.24 -7.11
N ALA A 74 9.34 -9.88 -7.73
CA ALA A 74 8.55 -8.73 -7.29
C ALA A 74 7.97 -8.93 -5.88
N ALA A 75 7.68 -10.18 -5.50
CA ALA A 75 7.16 -10.50 -4.18
C ALA A 75 8.13 -10.10 -3.04
N THR A 76 9.45 -10.07 -3.30
CA THR A 76 10.43 -9.64 -2.29
C THR A 76 10.18 -8.21 -1.79
N ALA A 77 9.82 -7.28 -2.68
CA ALA A 77 9.48 -5.91 -2.31
C ALA A 77 8.00 -5.72 -1.98
N MET A 78 7.10 -6.43 -2.69
CA MET A 78 5.66 -6.21 -2.56
C MET A 78 5.03 -6.90 -1.34
N LEU A 79 5.55 -8.04 -0.89
CA LEU A 79 4.97 -8.76 0.26
C LEU A 79 5.05 -7.96 1.58
N PRO A 80 6.16 -7.28 1.94
CA PRO A 80 6.19 -6.38 3.09
C PRO A 80 5.04 -5.37 3.10
N ILE A 81 4.79 -4.72 1.95
CA ILE A 81 3.72 -3.73 1.78
C ILE A 81 2.34 -4.36 1.93
N VAL A 82 2.13 -5.54 1.33
CA VAL A 82 0.86 -6.29 1.43
C VAL A 82 0.60 -6.73 2.87
N CYS A 83 1.60 -7.30 3.55
CA CYS A 83 1.51 -7.73 4.95
C CYS A 83 1.21 -6.54 5.88
N SER A 84 1.90 -5.42 5.70
CA SER A 84 1.64 -4.18 6.44
C SER A 84 0.20 -3.68 6.24
N THR A 85 -0.28 -3.68 5.00
CA THR A 85 -1.67 -3.30 4.67
C THR A 85 -2.66 -4.25 5.35
N GLN A 86 -2.35 -5.55 5.36
CA GLN A 86 -3.18 -6.57 5.99
C GLN A 86 -3.26 -6.34 7.52
N LEU A 87 -2.15 -5.99 8.18
CA LEU A 87 -2.15 -5.66 9.60
C LEU A 87 -3.05 -4.46 9.93
N LEU A 88 -3.03 -3.40 9.12
CA LEU A 88 -3.98 -2.29 9.28
C LEU A 88 -5.42 -2.81 9.23
N LEU A 89 -5.77 -3.59 8.21
CA LEU A 89 -7.12 -4.12 8.02
C LEU A 89 -7.57 -5.05 9.17
N ASP A 90 -6.62 -5.64 9.90
CA ASP A 90 -6.88 -6.45 11.10
C ASP A 90 -6.94 -5.63 12.39
N GLY A 91 -6.85 -4.30 12.30
CA GLY A 91 -7.04 -3.36 13.40
C GLY A 91 -5.75 -2.99 14.15
N LYS A 92 -4.58 -3.32 13.60
CA LYS A 92 -3.29 -2.87 14.13
C LYS A 92 -3.13 -1.37 14.00
N THR A 93 -2.25 -0.79 14.83
CA THR A 93 -1.91 0.63 14.72
C THR A 93 -1.15 0.92 13.44
N SER A 94 -1.10 2.20 13.07
CA SER A 94 -0.28 2.69 11.98
C SER A 94 1.20 2.41 12.21
N GLN A 95 1.67 2.49 13.47
CA GLN A 95 3.03 2.14 13.86
C GLN A 95 3.29 0.63 13.73
N GLU A 96 2.45 -0.23 14.31
CA GLU A 96 2.59 -1.70 14.22
C GLU A 96 2.64 -2.16 12.76
N SER A 97 1.81 -1.58 11.90
CA SER A 97 1.81 -1.87 10.46
C SER A 97 3.05 -1.34 9.74
N PHE A 98 3.52 -0.14 10.08
CA PHE A 98 4.70 0.46 9.47
C PHE A 98 5.97 -0.31 9.84
N ASP A 99 6.14 -0.63 11.12
CA ASP A 99 7.29 -1.39 11.62
C ASP A 99 7.38 -2.75 10.94
N ALA A 100 6.26 -3.43 10.74
CA ALA A 100 6.21 -4.70 10.03
C ALA A 100 6.59 -4.60 8.54
N GLU A 101 6.35 -3.46 7.89
CA GLU A 101 6.81 -3.21 6.52
C GLU A 101 8.33 -3.06 6.47
N VAL A 102 8.86 -2.20 7.33
CA VAL A 102 10.31 -1.92 7.43
C VAL A 102 11.09 -3.17 7.84
N GLU A 103 10.56 -3.95 8.78
CA GLU A 103 11.10 -5.26 9.16
C GLU A 103 11.02 -6.24 7.98
N GLY A 104 9.90 -6.28 7.25
CA GLY A 104 9.75 -7.13 6.08
C GLY A 104 10.79 -6.85 5.00
N PHE A 105 11.06 -5.58 4.69
CA PHE A 105 12.13 -5.20 3.78
C PHE A 105 13.50 -5.64 4.29
N SER A 106 13.77 -5.42 5.59
CA SER A 106 15.05 -5.81 6.22
C SER A 106 15.29 -7.32 6.13
N LEU A 107 14.30 -8.13 6.51
CA LEU A 107 14.38 -9.58 6.48
C LEU A 107 14.53 -10.15 5.07
N ASN A 108 13.95 -9.49 4.07
CA ASN A 108 14.08 -9.90 2.67
C ASN A 108 15.47 -9.51 2.14
N ALA A 109 15.96 -8.30 2.44
CA ALA A 109 17.31 -7.86 2.06
C ALA A 109 18.42 -8.71 2.67
N GLU A 110 18.24 -9.21 3.91
CA GLU A 110 19.19 -10.11 4.56
C GLU A 110 19.32 -11.48 3.88
N LYS A 111 18.25 -11.95 3.24
CA LYS A 111 18.18 -13.27 2.59
C LYS A 111 18.48 -13.22 1.10
N GLU A 112 18.40 -12.05 0.50
CA GLU A 112 18.61 -11.85 -0.92
C GLU A 112 20.09 -11.96 -1.28
N GLU A 113 20.39 -12.77 -2.31
CA GLU A 113 21.75 -12.99 -2.80
C GLU A 113 22.08 -12.03 -3.97
N ASP A 114 21.06 -11.55 -4.70
CA ASP A 114 21.24 -10.57 -5.75
C ASP A 114 21.42 -9.16 -5.17
N GLU A 115 22.61 -8.59 -5.35
CA GLU A 115 22.99 -7.28 -4.81
C GLU A 115 22.12 -6.12 -5.34
N LEU A 116 21.57 -6.23 -6.56
CA LEU A 116 20.67 -5.21 -7.10
C LEU A 116 19.32 -5.24 -6.36
N ILE A 117 18.72 -6.43 -6.24
CA ILE A 117 17.43 -6.58 -5.55
C ILE A 117 17.59 -6.16 -4.08
N LYS A 118 18.65 -6.62 -3.43
CA LYS A 118 18.97 -6.22 -2.06
C LYS A 118 19.09 -4.70 -1.89
N SER A 119 19.81 -4.03 -2.80
CA SER A 119 19.94 -2.57 -2.76
C SER A 119 18.60 -1.87 -2.92
N CYS A 120 17.70 -2.38 -3.77
CA CYS A 120 16.35 -1.85 -3.91
C CYS A 120 15.54 -2.00 -2.61
N LEU A 121 15.61 -3.16 -1.95
CA LEU A 121 14.91 -3.40 -0.68
C LEU A 121 15.41 -2.47 0.45
N GLU A 122 16.73 -2.29 0.56
CA GLU A 122 17.32 -1.37 1.53
C GLU A 122 16.95 0.09 1.22
N PHE A 123 16.91 0.46 -0.06
CA PHE A 123 16.48 1.78 -0.49
C PHE A 123 15.02 2.06 -0.14
N ASP A 124 14.11 1.14 -0.45
CA ASP A 124 12.69 1.28 -0.12
C ASP A 124 12.49 1.37 1.41
N ARG A 125 13.16 0.51 2.18
CA ARG A 125 13.17 0.54 3.66
C ARG A 125 13.57 1.91 4.19
N ASP A 126 14.70 2.44 3.73
CA ASP A 126 15.29 3.67 4.26
C ASP A 126 14.50 4.92 3.86
N ASN A 127 13.66 4.82 2.83
CA ASN A 127 12.81 5.89 2.35
C ASN A 127 11.33 5.74 2.73
N ALA A 128 10.96 4.66 3.43
CA ALA A 128 9.62 4.50 3.98
C ALA A 128 9.41 5.49 5.14
N VAL A 129 8.25 6.15 5.18
CA VAL A 129 7.89 7.10 6.23
C VAL A 129 6.49 6.89 6.75
N LEU A 130 6.33 7.10 8.05
CA LEU A 130 5.06 7.25 8.75
C LEU A 130 4.98 8.66 9.34
N LEU A 131 3.93 9.39 8.97
CA LEU A 131 3.62 10.72 9.50
C LEU A 131 2.28 10.71 10.23
N GLY A 132 2.12 11.60 11.22
CA GLY A 132 0.89 11.73 12.02
C GLY A 132 0.88 10.85 13.26
N ASP A 133 -0.30 10.39 13.67
CA ASP A 133 -0.52 9.58 14.86
C ASP A 133 -0.21 8.10 14.62
N GLY A 134 0.88 7.62 15.20
CA GLY A 134 1.27 6.21 15.15
C GLY A 134 0.24 5.26 15.75
N GLU A 135 -0.59 5.71 16.69
CA GLU A 135 -1.64 4.91 17.33
C GLU A 135 -2.94 4.84 16.52
N ALA A 136 -3.04 5.60 15.42
CA ALA A 136 -4.22 5.60 14.57
C ALA A 136 -4.48 4.21 13.98
N ARG A 137 -5.76 3.81 13.91
CA ARG A 137 -6.22 2.49 13.44
C ARG A 137 -7.31 2.66 12.38
N VAL A 138 -7.39 1.71 11.45
CA VAL A 138 -8.62 1.51 10.69
C VAL A 138 -9.54 0.56 11.46
N LYS A 139 -10.85 0.68 11.23
CA LYS A 139 -11.82 -0.26 11.79
C LYS A 139 -11.50 -1.66 11.27
N ALA A 140 -11.18 -2.57 12.19
CA ALA A 140 -10.90 -3.96 11.85
C ALA A 140 -12.05 -4.58 11.04
N ARG A 141 -11.70 -5.44 10.08
CA ARG A 141 -12.70 -6.21 9.32
C ARG A 141 -13.58 -7.00 10.29
N PRO A 142 -14.92 -7.00 10.10
CA PRO A 142 -15.79 -7.85 10.90
C PRO A 142 -15.37 -9.31 10.78
N SER A 143 -15.31 -10.04 11.89
CA SER A 143 -15.14 -11.49 11.84
C SER A 143 -16.35 -12.10 11.14
N LEU A 144 -16.09 -12.98 10.16
CA LEU A 144 -17.16 -13.77 9.56
C LEU A 144 -17.57 -14.84 10.58
N PRO A 145 -18.83 -14.89 11.03
CA PRO A 145 -19.28 -15.95 11.90
C PRO A 145 -19.15 -17.29 11.17
N LEU A 146 -18.39 -18.21 11.76
CA LEU A 146 -18.24 -19.57 11.24
C LEU A 146 -19.39 -20.47 11.73
N PRO A 147 -19.94 -21.36 10.88
CA PRO A 147 -19.59 -21.54 9.46
C PRO A 147 -20.22 -20.46 8.57
N PHE A 148 -19.42 -19.78 7.74
CA PHE A 148 -19.97 -18.94 6.67
C PHE A 148 -20.15 -19.79 5.41
N ARG A 149 -21.28 -19.58 4.72
CA ARG A 149 -21.52 -20.20 3.42
C ARG A 149 -21.06 -19.22 2.35
N MET A 150 -20.02 -19.57 1.58
CA MET A 150 -19.73 -18.85 0.34
C MET A 150 -20.92 -19.01 -0.60
N VAL A 151 -21.64 -17.93 -0.85
CA VAL A 151 -22.68 -17.90 -1.88
C VAL A 151 -21.98 -17.44 -3.15
N PRO A 152 -21.95 -18.26 -4.23
CA PRO A 152 -21.39 -17.83 -5.49
C PRO A 152 -22.12 -16.56 -5.95
N PRO A 153 -21.43 -15.61 -6.58
CA PRO A 153 -22.09 -14.44 -7.13
C PRO A 153 -23.18 -14.90 -8.12
N PRO A 154 -24.32 -14.20 -8.19
CA PRO A 154 -25.33 -14.51 -9.19
C PRO A 154 -24.71 -14.48 -10.59
N PRO A 155 -25.17 -15.34 -11.53
CA PRO A 155 -24.64 -15.35 -12.88
C PRO A 155 -24.74 -13.95 -13.48
N LEU A 156 -23.65 -13.50 -14.10
CA LEU A 156 -23.66 -12.22 -14.82
C LEU A 156 -24.75 -12.27 -15.89
N PRO A 157 -25.58 -11.21 -16.03
CA PRO A 157 -26.52 -11.14 -17.14
C PRO A 157 -25.74 -11.21 -18.46
N PRO A 158 -26.34 -11.78 -19.53
CA PRO A 158 -25.70 -11.83 -20.83
C PRO A 158 -25.33 -10.43 -21.27
N VAL A 159 -24.04 -10.21 -21.51
CA VAL A 159 -23.53 -8.95 -22.05
C VAL A 159 -24.08 -8.85 -23.48
N SER A 160 -25.03 -7.95 -23.73
CA SER A 160 -25.39 -7.62 -25.11
C SER A 160 -24.22 -6.85 -25.70
N LEU A 161 -23.37 -7.54 -26.46
CA LEU A 161 -22.42 -6.89 -27.35
C LEU A 161 -23.26 -6.14 -28.41
N ARG A 162 -23.48 -4.84 -28.17
CA ARG A 162 -23.88 -3.93 -29.25
C ARG A 162 -22.60 -3.62 -30.03
N ILE A 163 -22.39 -4.39 -31.09
CA ILE A 163 -21.48 -4.04 -32.18
C ILE A 163 -22.18 -2.99 -33.03
#